data_AF-A0A961VAN7-F1
#
_entry.id   AF-A0A961VAN7-F1
#
_cell.length_a   1.000
_cell.length_b   1.000
_cell.length_c   1.000
_cell.angle_alpha   90.00
_cell.angle_beta   90.00
_cell.angle_gamma   90.00
#
_symmetry.space_group_name_H-M   'P 1'
#
loop_
_entity.id
_entity.type
_entity.pdbx_description
1 polymer ?
#
loop_
_entity_poly.entity_id
_entity_poly.type
_entity_poly.pdbx_seq_one_letter_code
_entity_poly.pdbx_strand_id
1 'polypeptide(L)'
;EGVETILYIELGWGARGKSHDWTGEIWLENGEILAVEPRFRGAEIVSPLEGQDPGHAVPRLEVGDGRVTLAVRAEANPNNVTSATQGLAIRMRAGDTTVVEAELSGKRVSIPVNRLFEGAVSGNLGPIDSPAYRFHGLPLPHQWQWQGEVGLGPVTDGENVYVRLRQANGQMAWTSPIFCRRNFEK
;
A
#
# COMPACT_ATOMS: atom_id res chain seq x y z
N GLU A 1 -22.82 9.86 5.65
CA GLU A 1 -21.81 10.19 4.63
C GLU A 1 -20.62 9.26 4.84
N GLY A 2 -19.97 8.79 3.77
CA GLY A 2 -18.80 7.91 3.87
C GLY A 2 -17.51 8.71 4.08
N VAL A 3 -16.52 8.10 4.73
CA VAL A 3 -15.18 8.67 4.92
C VAL A 3 -14.24 8.17 3.82
N GLU A 4 -13.31 9.03 3.40
CA GLU A 4 -12.21 8.62 2.53
C GLU A 4 -11.05 8.08 3.37
N THR A 5 -10.56 6.90 3.01
CA THR A 5 -9.45 6.22 3.71
C THR A 5 -8.62 5.37 2.76
N ILE A 6 -7.55 4.77 3.28
CA ILE A 6 -6.64 3.90 2.53
C ILE A 6 -6.56 2.54 3.22
N LEU A 7 -6.93 1.48 2.50
CA LEU A 7 -6.73 0.10 2.90
C LEU A 7 -5.42 -0.42 2.31
N TYR A 8 -4.46 -0.81 3.14
CA TYR A 8 -3.29 -1.56 2.71
C TYR A 8 -3.51 -3.06 2.91
N ILE A 9 -3.32 -3.83 1.86
CA ILE A 9 -3.41 -5.30 1.89
C ILE A 9 -2.03 -5.85 1.56
N GLU A 10 -1.57 -6.75 2.43
CA GLU A 10 -0.28 -7.41 2.32
C GLU A 10 -0.48 -8.91 2.14
N LEU A 11 0.22 -9.49 1.18
CA LEU A 11 0.13 -10.88 0.74
C LEU A 11 1.53 -11.49 0.82
N GLY A 12 1.69 -12.60 1.53
CA GLY A 12 3.00 -13.25 1.64
C GLY A 12 3.10 -14.08 2.89
N TRP A 13 4.30 -14.14 3.48
CA TRP A 13 4.62 -15.08 4.55
C TRP A 13 4.36 -16.55 4.16
N GLY A 14 4.80 -17.47 5.02
CA GLY A 14 4.71 -18.90 4.78
C GLY A 14 6.03 -19.58 5.08
N ALA A 15 6.09 -20.89 4.80
CA ALA A 15 7.29 -21.68 5.06
C ALA A 15 8.52 -21.11 4.35
N ARG A 16 9.65 -21.09 5.08
CA ARG A 16 10.94 -20.60 4.59
C ARG A 16 11.33 -21.26 3.26
N GLY A 17 11.84 -20.46 2.32
CA GLY A 17 12.30 -20.93 1.02
C GLY A 17 11.17 -21.34 0.06
N LYS A 18 9.92 -21.00 0.37
CA LYS A 18 8.78 -21.19 -0.53
C LYS A 18 8.31 -19.86 -1.10
N SER A 19 7.76 -19.93 -2.29
CA SER A 19 7.00 -18.86 -2.92
C SER A 19 5.55 -19.30 -3.11
N HIS A 20 4.66 -18.34 -3.28
CA HIS A 20 3.24 -18.58 -3.57
C HIS A 20 2.75 -17.61 -4.65
N ASP A 21 2.01 -18.16 -5.61
CA ASP A 21 1.32 -17.38 -6.64
C ASP A 21 -0.05 -16.97 -6.12
N TRP A 22 -0.14 -15.71 -5.72
CA TRP A 22 -1.41 -15.11 -5.34
C TRP A 22 -2.21 -14.76 -6.58
N THR A 23 -3.46 -15.18 -6.58
CA THR A 23 -4.51 -14.61 -7.42
C THR A 23 -5.53 -13.99 -6.48
N GLY A 24 -6.11 -12.87 -6.86
CA GLY A 24 -7.16 -12.31 -6.03
C GLY A 24 -8.06 -11.33 -6.72
N GLU A 25 -9.25 -11.19 -6.15
CA GLU A 25 -10.24 -10.19 -6.49
C GLU A 25 -10.69 -9.51 -5.20
N ILE A 26 -10.73 -8.19 -5.18
CA ILE A 26 -11.13 -7.38 -4.02
C ILE A 26 -12.19 -6.37 -4.47
N TRP A 27 -13.26 -6.23 -3.71
CA TRP A 27 -14.33 -5.27 -3.96
C TRP A 27 -14.94 -4.75 -2.66
N LEU A 28 -15.77 -3.72 -2.78
CA LEU A 28 -16.48 -3.14 -1.65
C LEU A 28 -17.98 -3.32 -1.84
N GLU A 29 -18.67 -3.84 -0.83
CA GLU A 29 -20.12 -3.73 -0.73
C GLU A 29 -20.46 -2.41 -0.02
N ASN A 30 -21.42 -1.65 -0.55
CA ASN A 30 -21.83 -0.34 -0.01
C ASN A 30 -20.66 0.64 0.17
N GLY A 31 -19.69 0.62 -0.74
CA GLY A 31 -18.53 1.51 -0.76
C GLY A 31 -18.04 1.76 -2.18
N GLU A 32 -16.98 2.54 -2.32
CA GLU A 32 -16.44 2.94 -3.62
C GLU A 32 -14.91 2.88 -3.62
N ILE A 33 -14.34 2.27 -4.65
CA ILE A 33 -12.90 2.27 -4.89
C ILE A 33 -12.54 3.52 -5.70
N LEU A 34 -11.69 4.38 -5.14
CA LEU A 34 -11.31 5.66 -5.74
C LEU A 34 -9.99 5.60 -6.49
N ALA A 35 -9.04 4.81 -6.00
CA ALA A 35 -7.74 4.60 -6.63
C ALA A 35 -7.08 3.34 -6.06
N VAL A 36 -6.17 2.75 -6.82
CA VAL A 36 -5.38 1.59 -6.40
C VAL A 36 -3.92 1.82 -6.78
N GLU A 37 -3.02 1.54 -5.85
CA GLU A 37 -1.58 1.61 -6.06
C GLU A 37 -0.93 0.25 -5.76
N PRO A 38 -0.26 -0.38 -6.74
CA PRO A 38 0.47 -1.62 -6.48
C PRO A 38 1.68 -1.33 -5.58
N ARG A 39 1.88 -2.17 -4.57
CA ARG A 39 3.08 -2.19 -3.72
C ARG A 39 3.85 -3.49 -3.94
N PHE A 40 3.99 -3.85 -5.21
CA PHE A 40 4.65 -5.07 -5.65
C PHE A 40 6.17 -4.92 -5.68
N ARG A 41 6.87 -5.96 -5.27
CA ARG A 41 8.33 -6.09 -5.31
C ARG A 41 8.71 -6.94 -6.52
N GLY A 42 9.69 -6.47 -7.28
CA GLY A 42 10.25 -7.18 -8.43
C GLY A 42 11.19 -8.32 -8.02
N ALA A 43 11.53 -9.17 -8.99
CA ALA A 43 12.50 -10.24 -8.81
C ALA A 43 13.92 -9.67 -8.58
N GLU A 44 14.71 -10.34 -7.75
CA GLU A 44 16.13 -10.03 -7.55
C GLU A 44 16.93 -10.50 -8.78
N ILE A 45 17.01 -9.65 -9.82
CA ILE A 45 17.89 -9.90 -10.98
C ILE A 45 19.19 -9.14 -10.75
N VAL A 46 20.15 -9.81 -10.10
CA VAL A 46 21.45 -9.22 -9.70
C VAL A 46 22.60 -9.53 -10.66
N SER A 47 22.48 -10.54 -11.53
CA SER A 47 23.48 -10.83 -12.55
C SER A 47 22.88 -11.50 -13.80
N PRO A 48 23.16 -11.00 -15.02
CA PRO A 48 22.78 -11.67 -16.27
C PRO A 48 23.39 -13.07 -16.43
N LEU A 49 24.48 -13.38 -15.70
CA LEU A 49 25.18 -14.67 -15.77
C LEU A 49 24.55 -15.76 -14.89
N GLU A 50 23.67 -15.38 -13.96
CA GLU A 50 22.90 -16.31 -13.11
C GLU A 50 21.54 -16.68 -13.74
N GLY A 51 21.21 -16.08 -14.90
CA GLY A 51 19.94 -16.21 -15.60
C GLY A 51 19.76 -17.53 -16.35
N GLN A 52 19.47 -18.61 -15.63
CA GLN A 52 18.68 -19.73 -16.18
C GLN A 52 17.24 -19.75 -15.64
N ASP A 53 16.92 -18.91 -14.64
CA ASP A 53 15.55 -18.72 -14.17
C ASP A 53 14.84 -17.76 -15.14
N PRO A 54 13.74 -18.14 -15.81
CA PRO A 54 13.01 -17.30 -16.77
C PRO A 54 12.43 -15.99 -16.19
N GLY A 55 12.79 -15.63 -14.96
CA GLY A 55 12.22 -14.52 -14.21
C GLY A 55 10.83 -14.87 -13.72
N HIS A 56 10.41 -14.27 -12.61
CA HIS A 56 9.04 -14.41 -12.17
C HIS A 56 8.06 -13.76 -13.16
N ALA A 57 6.86 -14.31 -13.25
CA ALA A 57 5.79 -13.68 -14.02
C ALA A 57 5.60 -12.23 -13.56
N VAL A 58 5.46 -11.31 -14.52
CA VAL A 58 5.24 -9.90 -14.24
C VAL A 58 3.95 -9.76 -13.40
N PRO A 59 4.01 -9.08 -12.24
CA PRO A 59 2.83 -8.83 -11.43
C PRO A 59 1.75 -8.11 -12.24
N ARG A 60 0.51 -8.54 -12.06
CA ARG A 60 -0.67 -7.95 -12.71
C ARG A 60 -1.56 -7.31 -11.65
N LEU A 61 -2.04 -6.11 -11.96
CA LEU A 61 -3.08 -5.42 -11.22
C LEU A 61 -4.00 -4.73 -12.23
N GLU A 62 -5.29 -5.06 -12.16
CA GLU A 62 -6.32 -4.51 -13.03
C GLU A 62 -7.46 -3.96 -12.16
N VAL A 63 -8.03 -2.82 -12.55
CA VAL A 63 -9.17 -2.21 -11.86
C VAL A 63 -10.28 -2.01 -12.88
N GLY A 64 -11.44 -2.60 -12.60
CA GLY A 64 -12.59 -2.58 -13.51
C GLY A 64 -13.86 -3.00 -12.77
N ASP A 65 -15.00 -2.44 -13.16
CA ASP A 65 -16.31 -2.78 -12.60
C ASP A 65 -16.41 -2.69 -11.06
N GLY A 66 -15.67 -1.74 -10.46
CA GLY A 66 -15.61 -1.55 -9.00
C GLY A 66 -14.82 -2.65 -8.26
N ARG A 67 -14.05 -3.46 -8.99
CA ARG A 67 -13.22 -4.55 -8.48
C ARG A 67 -11.75 -4.32 -8.78
N VAL A 68 -10.91 -4.93 -7.96
CA VAL A 68 -9.46 -4.98 -8.12
C VAL A 68 -9.04 -6.44 -8.30
N THR A 69 -8.48 -6.76 -9.46
CA THR A 69 -7.98 -8.09 -9.77
C THR A 69 -6.46 -8.08 -9.76
N LEU A 70 -5.84 -9.06 -9.11
CA LEU A 70 -4.39 -9.15 -8.98
C LEU A 70 -3.88 -10.56 -9.25
N ALA A 71 -2.66 -10.64 -9.77
CA ALA A 71 -1.86 -11.85 -9.82
C ALA A 71 -0.40 -11.51 -9.52
N VAL A 72 0.17 -12.08 -8.47
CA VAL A 72 1.53 -11.74 -8.03
C VAL A 72 2.19 -12.90 -7.27
N ARG A 73 3.48 -13.11 -7.50
CA ARG A 73 4.28 -14.05 -6.70
C ARG A 73 4.82 -13.37 -5.45
N ALA A 74 4.55 -13.94 -4.29
CA ALA A 74 5.18 -13.54 -3.03
C ALA A 74 6.18 -14.61 -2.58
N GLU A 75 7.28 -14.19 -1.98
CA GLU A 75 8.28 -15.09 -1.42
C GLU A 75 8.24 -15.05 0.10
N ALA A 76 8.66 -16.14 0.74
CA ALA A 76 8.91 -16.14 2.16
C ALA A 76 10.02 -15.12 2.49
N ASN A 77 9.86 -14.39 3.60
CA ASN A 77 10.85 -13.41 4.03
C ASN A 77 12.22 -14.07 4.18
N PRO A 78 13.29 -13.52 3.58
CA PRO A 78 14.63 -14.10 3.65
C PRO A 78 15.18 -14.08 5.09
N ASN A 79 14.74 -13.12 5.90
CA ASN A 79 15.06 -12.99 7.32
C ASN A 79 13.94 -12.25 8.06
N ASN A 80 14.07 -12.08 9.37
CA ASN A 80 13.02 -11.49 10.22
C ASN A 80 12.82 -9.97 10.06
N VAL A 81 13.72 -9.27 9.35
CA VAL A 81 13.71 -7.80 9.22
C VAL A 81 13.55 -7.32 7.77
N THR A 82 13.71 -8.21 6.79
CA THR A 82 13.53 -7.92 5.36
C THR A 82 12.23 -8.55 4.89
N SER A 83 11.24 -7.72 4.54
CA SER A 83 9.98 -8.22 4.01
C SER A 83 10.09 -8.54 2.51
N ALA A 84 9.70 -9.76 2.13
CA ALA A 84 9.50 -10.21 0.75
C ALA A 84 8.01 -10.39 0.42
N THR A 85 7.13 -9.86 1.26
CA THR A 85 5.69 -9.79 0.98
C THR A 85 5.40 -8.93 -0.24
N GLN A 86 4.20 -9.08 -0.77
CA GLN A 86 3.62 -8.27 -1.81
C GLN A 86 2.46 -7.47 -1.22
N GLY A 87 2.00 -6.43 -1.90
CA GLY A 87 0.81 -5.74 -1.43
C GLY A 87 0.24 -4.73 -2.42
N LEU A 88 -0.85 -4.12 -2.00
CA LEU A 88 -1.53 -3.04 -2.72
C LEU A 88 -2.20 -2.11 -1.72
N ALA A 89 -2.29 -0.84 -2.09
CA ALA A 89 -3.06 0.15 -1.35
C ALA A 89 -4.30 0.53 -2.16
N ILE A 90 -5.47 0.50 -1.52
CA ILE A 90 -6.76 0.88 -2.11
C ILE A 90 -7.22 2.14 -1.39
N ARG A 91 -7.27 3.26 -2.11
CA ARG A 91 -7.97 4.45 -1.65
C ARG A 91 -9.46 4.26 -1.89
N MET A 92 -10.26 4.40 -0.86
CA MET A 92 -11.68 4.08 -0.90
C MET A 92 -12.52 5.08 -0.14
N ARG A 93 -13.80 5.14 -0.51
CA ARG A 93 -14.86 5.78 0.28
C ARG A 93 -15.68 4.69 0.94
N ALA A 94 -15.80 4.76 2.27
CA ALA A 94 -16.51 3.76 3.06
C ALA A 94 -17.39 4.41 4.13
N GLY A 95 -18.61 3.90 4.29
CA GLY A 95 -19.51 4.23 5.40
C GLY A 95 -19.68 3.06 6.36
N ASP A 96 -20.49 3.24 7.40
CA ASP A 96 -20.65 2.25 8.48
C ASP A 96 -21.15 0.87 8.03
N THR A 97 -21.83 0.81 6.88
CA THR A 97 -22.35 -0.43 6.28
C THR A 97 -21.43 -1.00 5.19
N THR A 98 -20.26 -0.40 4.97
CA THR A 98 -19.31 -0.88 3.97
C THR A 98 -18.66 -2.18 4.44
N VAL A 99 -18.55 -3.14 3.53
CA VAL A 99 -17.85 -4.41 3.74
C VAL A 99 -16.75 -4.54 2.69
N VAL A 100 -15.54 -4.84 3.15
CA VAL A 100 -14.43 -5.23 2.29
C VAL A 100 -14.57 -6.70 2.00
N GLU A 101 -14.77 -7.03 0.72
CA GLU A 101 -14.83 -8.39 0.24
C GLU A 101 -13.57 -8.73 -0.55
N ALA A 102 -13.07 -9.93 -0.37
CA ALA A 102 -11.94 -10.44 -1.13
C ALA A 102 -12.05 -11.94 -1.37
N GLU A 103 -11.60 -12.37 -2.54
CA GLU A 103 -11.29 -13.76 -2.83
C GLU A 103 -9.79 -13.85 -3.12
N LEU A 104 -9.04 -14.54 -2.25
CA LEU A 104 -7.59 -14.65 -2.32
C LEU A 104 -7.20 -16.12 -2.50
N SER A 105 -6.71 -16.50 -3.68
CA SER A 105 -6.35 -17.88 -4.03
C SER A 105 -7.44 -18.89 -3.65
N GLY A 106 -8.71 -18.56 -3.96
CA GLY A 106 -9.88 -19.39 -3.66
C GLY A 106 -10.42 -19.29 -2.22
N LYS A 107 -9.79 -18.48 -1.35
CA LYS A 107 -10.30 -18.20 0.00
C LYS A 107 -11.09 -16.90 0.02
N ARG A 108 -12.37 -16.97 0.39
CA ARG A 108 -13.22 -15.80 0.59
C ARG A 108 -13.00 -15.16 1.96
N VAL A 109 -12.97 -13.84 2.00
CA VAL A 109 -12.76 -13.00 3.19
C VAL A 109 -13.74 -11.83 3.10
N SER A 110 -14.55 -11.67 4.15
CA SER A 110 -15.54 -10.60 4.27
C SER A 110 -15.28 -9.86 5.58
N ILE A 111 -15.01 -8.55 5.51
CA ILE A 111 -14.59 -7.75 6.66
C ILE A 111 -15.41 -6.45 6.71
N PRO A 112 -16.30 -6.29 7.71
CA PRO A 112 -16.94 -5.02 7.99
C PRO A 112 -15.91 -3.91 8.20
N VAL A 113 -16.11 -2.73 7.60
CA VAL A 113 -15.11 -1.66 7.63
C VAL A 113 -14.79 -1.16 9.05
N ASN A 114 -15.79 -1.18 9.94
CA ASN A 114 -15.64 -0.82 11.36
C ASN A 114 -14.59 -1.69 12.06
N ARG A 115 -14.49 -2.98 11.72
CA ARG A 115 -13.47 -3.89 12.27
C ARG A 115 -12.05 -3.46 11.89
N LEU A 116 -11.88 -2.89 10.69
CA LEU A 116 -10.59 -2.41 10.22
C LEU A 116 -10.20 -1.07 10.84
N PHE A 117 -11.17 -0.23 11.24
CA PHE A 117 -10.86 0.97 12.04
C PHE A 117 -10.37 0.63 13.45
N GLU A 118 -10.79 -0.50 14.01
CA GLU A 118 -10.29 -1.00 15.30
C GLU A 118 -8.89 -1.64 15.19
N GLY A 119 -8.52 -2.16 14.02
CA GLY A 119 -7.21 -2.76 13.80
C GLY A 119 -7.12 -3.71 12.61
N ALA A 120 -5.92 -4.22 12.38
CA ALA A 120 -5.66 -5.14 11.28
C ALA A 120 -6.34 -6.50 11.45
N VAL A 121 -6.69 -7.12 10.33
CA VAL A 121 -7.20 -8.49 10.25
C VAL A 121 -6.23 -9.33 9.42
N SER A 122 -5.78 -10.44 9.99
CA SER A 122 -4.86 -11.38 9.33
C SER A 122 -5.50 -12.76 9.20
N GLY A 123 -5.04 -13.52 8.21
CA GLY A 123 -5.41 -14.91 8.03
C GLY A 123 -4.41 -15.66 7.17
N ASN A 124 -4.59 -16.97 7.10
CA ASN A 124 -3.77 -17.89 6.30
C ASN A 124 -4.66 -18.64 5.30
N LEU A 125 -4.10 -19.09 4.18
CA LEU A 125 -4.84 -19.91 3.21
C LEU A 125 -5.16 -21.32 3.76
N GLY A 126 -4.38 -21.81 4.71
CA GLY A 126 -4.57 -23.11 5.35
C GLY A 126 -4.00 -23.16 6.78
N PRO A 127 -3.30 -24.22 7.18
CA PRO A 127 -2.73 -24.36 8.52
C PRO A 127 -1.57 -23.37 8.77
N ILE A 128 -0.98 -23.44 9.97
CA ILE A 128 0.26 -22.71 10.30
C ILE A 128 1.31 -22.94 9.20
N ASP A 129 2.09 -21.90 8.90
CA ASP A 129 3.09 -21.81 7.83
C ASP A 129 2.56 -21.85 6.37
N SER A 130 1.24 -21.89 6.16
CA SER A 130 0.67 -21.61 4.84
C SER A 130 0.72 -20.10 4.52
N PRO A 131 0.69 -19.73 3.22
CA PRO A 131 0.69 -18.32 2.81
C PRO A 131 -0.39 -17.52 3.53
N ALA A 132 -0.02 -16.32 3.96
CA ALA A 132 -0.83 -15.46 4.79
C ALA A 132 -1.15 -14.12 4.12
N TYR A 133 -2.22 -13.51 4.57
CA TYR A 133 -2.59 -12.16 4.18
C TYR A 133 -2.86 -11.31 5.42
N ARG A 134 -2.73 -10.00 5.24
CA ARG A 134 -3.06 -9.00 6.24
C ARG A 134 -3.76 -7.82 5.59
N PHE A 135 -4.98 -7.56 6.03
CA PHE A 135 -5.69 -6.32 5.83
C PHE A 135 -5.29 -5.40 6.97
N HIS A 136 -4.55 -4.33 6.67
CA HIS A 136 -4.09 -3.39 7.68
C HIS A 136 -5.24 -2.53 8.19
N GLY A 137 -5.08 -2.01 9.40
CA GLY A 137 -6.08 -1.13 10.01
C GLY A 137 -6.22 0.17 9.22
N LEU A 138 -7.45 0.66 9.13
CA LEU A 138 -7.77 1.86 8.36
C LEU A 138 -7.37 3.11 9.17
N PRO A 139 -6.60 4.03 8.57
CA PRO A 139 -6.37 5.32 9.19
C PRO A 139 -7.65 6.15 9.16
N LEU A 140 -7.92 6.88 10.24
CA LEU A 140 -8.93 7.93 10.26
C LEU A 140 -8.49 9.07 9.31
N PRO A 141 -9.41 9.83 8.70
CA PRO A 141 -9.06 10.85 7.71
C PRO A 141 -7.93 11.80 8.14
N HIS A 142 -7.98 12.29 9.38
CA HIS A 142 -6.98 13.21 9.95
C HIS A 142 -5.59 12.58 10.21
N GLN A 143 -5.47 11.26 10.10
CA GLN A 143 -4.21 10.52 10.30
C GLN A 143 -3.40 10.35 9.01
N TRP A 144 -3.99 10.62 7.84
CA TRP A 144 -3.32 10.47 6.56
C TRP A 144 -3.55 11.64 5.59
N GLN A 145 -4.56 12.48 5.84
CA GLN A 145 -4.75 13.76 5.15
C GLN A 145 -4.35 14.90 6.10
N TRP A 146 -3.39 15.71 5.66
CA TRP A 146 -2.98 16.92 6.38
C TRP A 146 -3.05 18.13 5.46
N GLN A 147 -3.55 19.22 6.02
CA GLN A 147 -3.51 20.54 5.42
C GLN A 147 -3.10 21.54 6.49
N GLY A 148 -2.37 22.57 6.11
CA GLY A 148 -1.93 23.59 7.03
C GLY A 148 -1.06 24.63 6.36
N GLU A 149 -0.78 25.68 7.11
CA GLU A 149 0.08 26.78 6.71
C GLU A 149 1.18 26.96 7.75
N VAL A 150 2.36 27.35 7.29
CA VAL A 150 3.49 27.69 8.15
C VAL A 150 4.05 29.03 7.75
N GLY A 151 4.12 29.96 8.70
CA GLY A 151 4.77 31.24 8.49
C GLY A 151 6.28 31.04 8.34
N LEU A 152 6.84 31.43 7.20
CA LEU A 152 8.28 31.30 6.93
C LEU A 152 9.12 32.39 7.63
N GLY A 153 8.49 33.50 8.05
CA GLY A 153 9.21 34.70 8.44
C GLY A 153 9.78 35.46 7.23
N PRO A 154 10.65 36.47 7.43
CA PRO A 154 11.31 37.16 6.34
C PRO A 154 12.22 36.19 5.58
N VAL A 155 12.10 36.16 4.26
CA VAL A 155 12.99 35.43 3.35
C VAL A 155 13.91 36.40 2.63
N THR A 156 15.17 36.02 2.44
CA THR A 156 16.17 36.83 1.73
C THR A 156 16.37 36.37 0.29
N ASP A 157 16.83 37.28 -0.57
CA ASP A 157 17.12 36.95 -1.97
C ASP A 157 18.28 35.94 -2.04
N GLY A 158 18.07 34.86 -2.80
CA GLY A 158 19.02 33.75 -2.91
C GLY A 158 18.74 32.58 -1.95
N GLU A 159 17.85 32.72 -0.96
CA GLU A 159 17.46 31.62 -0.08
C GLU A 159 16.69 30.52 -0.82
N ASN A 160 16.78 29.30 -0.29
CA ASN A 160 16.03 28.15 -0.74
C ASN A 160 15.33 27.53 0.47
N VAL A 161 14.02 27.43 0.42
CA VAL A 161 13.22 26.83 1.49
C VAL A 161 12.60 25.53 1.02
N TYR A 162 12.41 24.57 1.91
CA TYR A 162 11.68 23.35 1.61
C TYR A 162 10.89 22.91 2.84
N VAL A 163 9.79 22.21 2.63
CA VAL A 163 8.99 21.67 3.72
C VAL A 163 9.33 20.20 3.87
N ARG A 164 9.52 19.77 5.12
CA ARG A 164 9.69 18.36 5.48
C ARG A 164 8.61 17.95 6.46
N LEU A 165 7.86 16.93 6.09
CA LEU A 165 6.91 16.26 6.97
C LEU A 165 7.60 15.06 7.61
N ARG A 166 7.38 14.86 8.92
CA ARG A 166 7.76 13.64 9.63
C ARG A 166 6.54 13.11 10.37
N GLN A 167 6.13 11.91 10.04
CA GLN A 167 5.09 11.19 10.78
C GLN A 167 5.70 10.65 12.09
N ALA A 168 4.87 10.44 13.12
CA ALA A 168 5.32 9.94 14.43
C ALA A 168 6.07 8.59 14.37
N ASN A 169 5.78 7.76 13.36
CA ASN A 169 6.46 6.49 13.09
C ASN A 169 7.85 6.66 12.44
N GLY A 170 8.29 7.90 12.18
CA GLY A 170 9.58 8.20 11.56
C GLY A 170 9.58 8.25 10.04
N GLN A 171 8.47 7.93 9.36
CA GLN A 171 8.37 8.15 7.91
C GLN A 171 8.44 9.64 7.58
N MET A 172 9.08 9.98 6.46
CA MET A 172 9.34 11.37 6.08
C MET A 172 8.96 11.60 4.62
N ALA A 173 8.45 12.79 4.34
CA ALA A 173 8.26 13.32 3.01
C ALA A 173 8.85 14.73 2.94
N TRP A 174 9.26 15.17 1.75
CA TRP A 174 9.75 16.53 1.54
C TRP A 174 9.22 17.07 0.22
N THR A 175 9.10 18.39 0.15
CA THR A 175 8.77 19.09 -1.11
C THR A 175 10.03 19.29 -1.94
N SER A 176 9.84 19.61 -3.22
CA SER A 176 10.89 20.29 -3.97
C SER A 176 11.25 21.61 -3.27
N PRO A 177 12.50 22.09 -3.43
CA PRO A 177 12.89 23.38 -2.91
C PRO A 177 12.13 24.51 -3.63
N ILE A 178 11.72 25.51 -2.86
CA ILE A 178 11.20 26.78 -3.34
C ILE A 178 12.36 27.76 -3.35
N PHE A 179 12.63 28.34 -4.52
CA PHE A 179 13.72 29.27 -4.72
C PHE A 179 13.24 30.71 -4.50
N CYS A 180 13.68 31.33 -3.41
CA CYS A 180 13.36 32.73 -3.12
C CYS A 180 14.30 33.62 -3.93
N ARG A 181 13.77 34.24 -4.99
CA ARG A 181 14.53 35.12 -5.89
C ARG A 181 13.82 36.45 -6.03
N ARG A 182 14.58 37.55 -6.07
CA ARG A 182 14.05 38.83 -6.55
C ARG A 182 13.70 38.67 -8.03
N ASN A 183 12.46 39.02 -8.38
CA ASN A 183 12.13 39.23 -9.78
C ASN A 183 12.94 40.43 -10.28
N PHE A 184 13.83 40.19 -11.22
CA PHE A 184 14.36 41.25 -12.06
C PHE A 184 13.33 41.44 -13.18
N GLU A 185 12.48 42.46 -13.05
CA GLU A 185 11.78 42.97 -14.23
C GLU A 185 12.84 43.46 -15.22
N LYS A 186 12.71 43.03 -16.48
CA LYS A 186 13.59 43.46 -17.58
C LYS A 186 13.31 44.91 -17.97
#